data_AF-A0A1G5HLH7-F1
#
_entry.id   AF-A0A1G5HLH7-F1
#
_cell.length_a   1.000
_cell.length_b   1.000
_cell.length_c   1.000
_cell.angle_alpha   90.00
_cell.angle_beta   90.00
_cell.angle_gamma   90.00
#
_symmetry.space_group_name_H-M   'P 1'
#
loop_
_entity.id
_entity.type
_entity.pdbx_description
1 polymer ?
#
loop_
_entity_poly.entity_id
_entity_poly.type
_entity_poly.pdbx_seq_one_letter_code
_entity_poly.pdbx_strand_id
1 'polypeptide(L)' 'MGAVLRFIAWVIANIGRWGRAVAGQVGRITAWARNNWRRVLEWINAGISFATIVDYILRILGIG' A
#
# COMPACT_ATOMS: atom_id res chain seq x y z
N MET A 1 9.48 3.63 11.40
CA MET A 1 9.07 3.99 10.02
C MET A 1 9.74 3.15 8.91
N GLY A 2 10.86 2.45 9.16
CA GLY A 2 11.56 1.69 8.10
C GLY A 2 10.71 0.64 7.36
N ALA A 3 9.86 -0.09 8.07
CA ALA A 3 8.96 -1.09 7.46
C ALA A 3 7.92 -0.46 6.51
N VAL A 4 7.34 0.68 6.90
CA VAL A 4 6.39 1.43 6.06
C VAL A 4 7.06 2.00 4.81
N LEU A 5 8.29 2.48 4.93
CA LEU A 5 9.07 2.95 3.77
C LEU A 5 9.41 1.79 2.82
N ARG A 6 9.76 0.61 3.35
CA ARG A 6 9.95 -0.61 2.54
C ARG A 6 8.66 -1.03 1.83
N PHE A 7 7.51 -0.95 2.51
CA PHE A 7 6.21 -1.17 1.89
C PHE A 7 5.96 -0.20 0.74
N ILE A 8 6.16 1.11 0.95
CA ILE A 8 5.98 2.12 -0.09
C ILE A 8 6.93 1.88 -1.28
N ALA A 9 8.21 1.59 -1.03
CA ALA A 9 9.17 1.28 -2.08
C ALA A 9 8.75 0.04 -2.87
N TRP A 10 8.25 -0.99 -2.17
CA TRP A 10 7.72 -2.19 -2.79
C TRP A 10 6.49 -1.90 -3.66
N VAL A 11 5.55 -1.06 -3.20
CA VAL A 11 4.37 -0.65 -3.99
C VAL A 11 4.81 0.04 -5.29
N ILE A 12 5.77 0.97 -5.20
CA ILE A 12 6.29 1.68 -6.38
C ILE A 12 7.01 0.71 -7.33
N ALA A 13 7.83 -0.21 -6.81
CA ALA A 13 8.56 -1.18 -7.62
C ALA A 13 7.63 -2.21 -8.31
N ASN A 14 6.47 -2.51 -7.71
CA ASN A 14 5.50 -3.46 -8.26
C ASN A 14 4.41 -2.79 -9.12
N ILE A 15 4.47 -1.48 -9.35
CA ILE A 15 3.49 -0.75 -10.18
C ILE A 15 3.31 -1.38 -11.56
N GLY A 16 4.40 -1.86 -12.18
CA GLY A 16 4.38 -2.46 -13.52
C GLY A 16 3.76 -3.86 -13.58
N ARG A 17 3.54 -4.51 -12.43
CA ARG A 17 2.87 -5.82 -12.36
C ARG A 17 1.35 -5.69 -12.25
N TRP A 18 0.86 -4.50 -11.91
CA TRP A 18 -0.56 -4.28 -11.75
C TRP A 18 -1.15 -3.61 -13.00
N GLY A 19 -2.38 -3.97 -13.36
CA GLY A 19 -3.04 -3.37 -14.53
C GLY A 19 -3.14 -1.84 -14.42
N ARG A 20 -3.35 -1.15 -15.56
CA ARG A 20 -3.42 0.33 -15.64
C ARG A 20 -4.30 0.96 -14.55
N ALA A 21 -5.39 0.30 -14.18
CA ALA A 21 -6.31 0.74 -13.14
C ALA A 21 -5.61 0.95 -11.79
N VAL A 22 -4.81 -0.02 -11.33
CA VAL A 22 -4.10 0.05 -10.04
C VAL A 22 -2.86 0.94 -10.13
N ALA A 23 -2.17 0.94 -11.27
CA ALA A 23 -1.04 1.84 -11.51
C ALA A 23 -1.45 3.32 -11.33
N GLY A 24 -2.66 3.69 -11.79
CA GLY A 24 -3.23 5.02 -11.58
C GLY A 24 -3.55 5.36 -10.11
N GLN A 25 -3.61 4.36 -9.21
CA GLN A 25 -3.90 4.56 -7.79
C GLN A 25 -2.65 4.55 -6.90
N VAL A 26 -1.46 4.21 -7.42
CA VAL A 26 -0.23 4.11 -6.62
C VAL A 26 0.07 5.39 -5.83
N GLY A 27 -0.17 6.56 -6.44
CA GLY A 27 -0.04 7.84 -5.73
C GLY A 27 -0.96 7.94 -4.51
N ARG A 28 -2.22 7.51 -4.66
CA ARG A 28 -3.23 7.53 -3.59
C ARG A 28 -2.92 6.50 -2.49
N ILE A 29 -2.49 5.29 -2.88
CA ILE A 29 -2.06 4.24 -1.95
C ILE A 29 -0.87 4.75 -1.12
N THR A 30 0.12 5.34 -1.77
CA THR A 30 1.34 5.85 -1.12
C THR A 30 1.03 7.00 -0.17
N ALA A 31 0.19 7.96 -0.59
CA ALA A 31 -0.24 9.07 0.24
C ALA A 31 -1.02 8.58 1.47
N TRP A 32 -1.97 7.66 1.28
CA TRP A 32 -2.73 7.09 2.38
C TRP A 32 -1.83 6.36 3.38
N ALA A 33 -0.88 5.54 2.89
CA ALA A 33 0.05 4.79 3.72
C ALA A 33 0.99 5.69 4.53
N ARG A 34 1.40 6.84 3.98
CA ARG A 34 2.18 7.85 4.72
C ARG A 34 1.36 8.50 5.83
N ASN A 35 0.13 8.90 5.52
CA ASN A 35 -0.77 9.54 6.49
C ASN A 35 -1.22 8.59 7.60
N ASN A 36 -1.33 7.30 7.32
CA ASN A 36 -1.80 6.26 8.23
C ASN A 36 -0.70 5.26 8.61
N TRP A 37 0.54 5.72 8.70
CA TRP A 37 1.72 4.85 8.86
C TRP A 37 1.65 3.93 10.09
N ARG A 38 0.99 4.34 11.17
CA ARG A 38 0.81 3.51 12.38
C ARG A 38 0.02 2.24 12.09
N ARG A 39 -1.12 2.39 11.40
CA ARG A 39 -1.98 1.27 10.99
C ARG A 39 -1.26 0.34 10.00
N VAL A 40 -0.53 0.91 9.04
CA VAL A 40 0.29 0.11 8.11
C VAL A 40 1.36 -0.68 8.87
N LEU A 41 2.02 -0.05 9.85
CA LEU A 41 3.02 -0.72 10.69
C LEU A 41 2.41 -1.85 11.52
N GLU A 42 1.23 -1.64 12.11
CA GLU A 42 0.50 -2.68 12.84
C GLU A 42 0.20 -3.89 11.96
N TRP A 43 -0.29 -3.67 10.73
CA TRP A 43 -0.52 -4.75 9.78
C TRP A 43 0.75 -5.50 9.40
N ILE A 44 1.85 -4.78 9.16
CA ILE A 44 3.15 -5.40 8.86
C ILE A 44 3.63 -6.24 10.06
N ASN A 45 3.53 -5.70 11.28
CA ASN A 45 3.93 -6.40 12.50
C ASN A 45 3.04 -7.63 12.79
N ALA A 46 1.77 -7.59 12.37
CA ALA A 46 0.86 -8.72 12.40
C ALA A 46 1.14 -9.78 11.32
N GLY A 47 2.16 -9.59 10.47
CA GLY A 47 2.55 -10.53 9.42
C GLY A 47 1.67 -10.47 8.16
N ILE A 48 0.87 -9.41 8.00
CA ILE A 48 0.02 -9.26 6.81
C ILE A 48 0.90 -8.96 5.59
N SER A 49 0.64 -9.67 4.50
CA SER A 49 1.40 -9.50 3.25
C SER A 49 1.21 -8.09 2.66
N PHE A 50 2.23 -7.58 1.97
CA PHE A 50 2.14 -6.26 1.33
C PHE A 50 1.04 -6.19 0.27
N ALA A 51 0.78 -7.27 -0.47
CA ALA A 51 -0.32 -7.34 -1.42
C ALA A 51 -1.68 -7.18 -0.72
N THR A 52 -1.89 -7.91 0.39
CA THR A 52 -3.12 -7.80 1.19
C THR A 52 -3.29 -6.39 1.78
N ILE A 53 -2.20 -5.75 2.21
CA ILE A 53 -2.23 -4.36 2.68
C ILE A 53 -2.69 -3.42 1.56
N VAL A 54 -2.21 -3.60 0.34
CA VAL A 54 -2.66 -2.82 -0.82
C VAL A 54 -4.15 -3.00 -1.06
N ASP A 55 -4.66 -4.23 -1.01
CA ASP A 55 -6.09 -4.51 -1.17
C ASP A 55 -6.94 -3.82 -0.09
N TYR A 56 -6.48 -3.81 1.16
CA TYR A 56 -7.15 -3.07 2.24
C TYR A 56 -7.17 -1.57 1.97
N ILE A 57 -6.06 -1.00 1.51
CA ILE A 57 -5.98 0.43 1.19
C ILE A 57 -6.92 0.77 0.03
N LEU A 58 -6.93 -0.05 -1.03
CA LEU A 58 -7.83 0.12 -2.17
C LEU A 58 -9.30 0.13 -1.73
N ARG A 59 -9.70 -0.84 -0.90
CA ARG A 59 -11.07 -0.90 -0.32
C ARG A 59 -11.40 0.33 0.53
N ILE A 60 -10.46 0.78 1.37
CA ILE A 60 -10.63 1.99 2.21
C ILE A 60 -10.81 3.24 1.35
N LEU A 61 -10.09 3.33 0.24
CA LEU A 61 -10.18 4.44 -0.69
C LEU A 61 -11.41 4.36 -1.61
N GLY A 62 -12.22 3.29 -1.51
CA GLY A 62 -13.36 3.05 -2.39
C GLY A 62 -12.96 2.77 -3.83
N ILE A 63 -11.78 2.19 -4.05
CA ILE A 63 -11.24 1.89 -5.37
C ILE A 63 -11.29 0.37 -5.56
N GLY A 64 -12.18 -0.08 -6.45
CA GLY A 64 -12.41 -1.48 -6.79
C GLY A 64 -13.12 -1.59 -8.13
#